data_AF-A0A7S3H8R3-F1
#
_entry.id   AF-A0A7S3H8R3-F1
#
_cell.length_a   1.000
_cell.length_b   1.000
_cell.length_c   1.000
_cell.angle_alpha   90.00
_cell.angle_beta   90.00
_cell.angle_gamma   90.00
#
_symmetry.space_group_name_H-M   'P 1'
#
loop_
_entity.id
_entity.type
_entity.pdbx_description
1 polymer ?
#
loop_
_entity_poly.entity_id
_entity_poly.type
_entity_poly.pdbx_seq_one_letter_code
_entity_poly.pdbx_strand_id
1 'polypeptide(L)'
;QEFSRCSAPIAPAQFSTSCNMAFSRLAMAVLCTLVATSRADCSNARWTQAYSPEVCHPEGPTAIVKCLGRSGEQCGTRMESNSRVGPGLHSVSIKGAPGPGVVSTFYMSTNGGLYDKSCTHPWVELDFEIMGNQAGATSKIWTNMLRGTCQENWKWITVPFDVSKDYHTYAFDITADSISWLVDGVVYRTVSTKDFPDVH
;
A
#
# COMPACT_ATOMS: atom_id res chain seq x y z
N GLN A 1 19.59 -7.60 -8.19
CA GLN A 1 18.51 -6.61 -7.95
C GLN A 1 17.29 -7.19 -8.64
N GLU A 2 16.45 -7.93 -7.93
CA GLU A 2 15.34 -8.67 -8.55
C GLU A 2 14.01 -8.26 -7.94
N PHE A 3 13.31 -7.51 -8.80
CA PHE A 3 11.89 -7.43 -9.12
C PHE A 3 10.90 -7.98 -8.12
N SER A 4 9.95 -7.11 -7.83
CA SER A 4 8.76 -7.45 -7.10
C SER A 4 7.62 -7.61 -8.16
N ARG A 5 6.70 -8.60 -8.10
CA ARG A 5 5.49 -8.76 -8.93
C ARG A 5 4.19 -8.77 -8.08
N CYS A 6 3.18 -7.98 -8.44
CA CYS A 6 1.76 -8.16 -8.05
C CYS A 6 0.97 -8.42 -9.33
N SER A 7 -0.08 -9.26 -9.28
CA SER A 7 -0.89 -9.65 -10.44
C SER A 7 -2.39 -9.55 -10.22
N ALA A 8 -3.10 -8.85 -11.11
CA ALA A 8 -4.55 -8.93 -11.29
C ALA A 8 -4.87 -8.84 -12.81
N PRO A 9 -5.90 -9.54 -13.31
CA PRO A 9 -6.21 -9.60 -14.74
C PRO A 9 -7.02 -8.38 -15.20
N ILE A 10 -6.67 -7.80 -16.36
CA ILE A 10 -7.48 -6.76 -17.01
C ILE A 10 -7.72 -7.14 -18.47
N ALA A 11 -9.00 -7.14 -18.86
CA ALA A 11 -9.50 -7.26 -20.22
C ALA A 11 -9.35 -5.94 -21.00
N PRO A 12 -9.33 -5.95 -22.36
CA PRO A 12 -8.91 -4.79 -23.14
C PRO A 12 -10.08 -3.85 -23.48
N ALA A 13 -9.84 -2.54 -23.41
CA ALA A 13 -10.59 -1.51 -24.16
C ALA A 13 -9.66 -0.29 -24.32
N GLN A 14 -9.02 -0.04 -25.46
CA GLN A 14 -9.49 0.45 -26.77
C GLN A 14 -9.90 1.94 -26.85
N PHE A 15 -9.08 2.69 -27.62
CA PHE A 15 -9.35 3.81 -28.54
C PHE A 15 -9.91 5.14 -27.96
N SER A 16 -9.75 6.34 -28.54
CA SER A 16 -9.22 6.91 -29.79
C SER A 16 -9.14 8.44 -29.56
N THR A 17 -8.22 9.19 -30.18
CA THR A 17 -8.62 10.22 -31.17
C THR A 17 -7.48 10.65 -32.08
N SER A 18 -7.77 10.51 -33.36
CA SER A 18 -7.09 11.05 -34.53
C SER A 18 -7.16 12.58 -34.61
N CYS A 19 -6.08 13.21 -35.08
CA CYS A 19 -6.18 14.47 -35.81
C CYS A 19 -5.17 14.46 -36.96
N ASN A 20 -5.68 14.37 -38.19
CA ASN A 20 -4.90 14.59 -39.40
C ASN A 20 -5.80 15.34 -40.41
N MET A 21 -5.45 16.59 -40.68
CA MET A 21 -5.36 17.08 -42.06
C MET A 21 -4.62 18.42 -42.05
N ALA A 22 -3.44 18.42 -42.65
CA ALA A 22 -2.73 19.63 -43.08
C ALA A 22 -3.18 19.96 -44.50
N PHE A 23 -3.32 21.24 -44.83
CA PHE A 23 -2.80 21.75 -46.10
C PHE A 23 -2.42 23.25 -46.01
N SER A 24 -1.22 23.51 -46.52
CA SER A 24 -0.72 24.77 -47.08
C SER A 24 -0.06 25.81 -46.16
N ARG A 25 1.28 25.79 -46.24
CA ARG A 25 2.27 26.89 -46.39
C ARG A 25 2.07 28.20 -45.59
N LEU A 26 3.15 28.56 -44.88
CA LEU A 26 3.40 29.73 -44.01
C LEU A 26 2.83 29.67 -42.58
N ALA A 27 3.61 29.06 -41.69
CA ALA A 27 3.92 29.61 -40.37
C ALA A 27 5.05 28.76 -39.77
N MET A 28 6.17 29.39 -39.40
CA MET A 28 7.19 28.75 -38.57
C MET A 28 6.63 28.70 -37.15
N ALA A 29 5.71 27.76 -36.90
CA ALA A 29 5.22 27.48 -35.56
C ALA A 29 6.35 26.76 -34.82
N VAL A 30 6.96 27.45 -33.85
CA VAL A 30 7.76 26.81 -32.81
C VAL A 30 6.82 25.86 -32.07
N LEU A 31 6.80 24.61 -32.51
CA LEU A 31 6.05 23.54 -31.87
C LEU A 31 6.78 23.23 -30.57
N CYS A 32 6.44 23.96 -29.51
CA CYS A 32 6.80 23.58 -28.16
C CYS A 32 6.08 22.24 -27.91
N THR A 33 6.82 21.15 -28.11
CA THR A 33 6.37 19.84 -27.68
C THR A 33 6.32 19.91 -26.17
N LEU A 34 5.13 20.16 -25.63
CA LEU A 34 4.78 19.71 -24.30
C LEU A 34 4.95 18.19 -24.33
N VAL A 35 6.16 17.74 -24.01
CA VAL A 35 6.36 16.38 -23.53
C VAL A 35 5.60 16.38 -22.23
N ALA A 36 4.32 15.96 -22.29
CA ALA A 36 3.64 15.48 -21.11
C ALA A 36 4.50 14.34 -20.60
N THR A 37 5.37 14.65 -19.63
CA THR A 37 6.00 13.62 -18.84
C THR A 37 4.83 13.00 -18.10
N SER A 38 4.29 11.91 -18.65
CA SER A 38 3.45 11.02 -17.87
C SER A 38 4.37 10.57 -16.75
N ARG A 39 4.30 11.24 -15.59
CA ARG A 39 4.91 10.71 -14.38
C ARG A 39 4.24 9.35 -14.21
N ALA A 40 5.02 8.29 -14.40
CA ALA A 40 4.56 6.94 -14.25
C ALA A 40 4.38 6.70 -12.75
N ASP A 41 3.29 7.21 -12.19
CA ASP A 41 2.87 6.87 -10.85
C ASP A 41 2.24 5.47 -10.84
N CYS A 42 1.99 4.94 -9.65
CA CYS A 42 1.45 3.60 -9.46
C CYS A 42 -0.08 3.57 -9.25
N SER A 43 -0.77 4.67 -9.55
CA SER A 43 -2.23 4.75 -9.43
C SER A 43 -2.90 3.88 -10.50
N ASN A 44 -4.08 3.33 -10.17
CA ASN A 44 -4.90 2.56 -11.08
C ASN A 44 -6.39 2.70 -10.70
N ALA A 45 -7.26 1.96 -11.38
CA ALA A 45 -8.71 2.04 -11.12
C ALA A 45 -9.12 1.76 -9.66
N ARG A 46 -8.31 1.00 -8.90
CA ARG A 46 -8.59 0.60 -7.52
C ARG A 46 -7.85 1.44 -6.48
N TRP A 47 -6.69 1.99 -6.82
CA TRP A 47 -5.78 2.65 -5.88
C TRP A 47 -5.26 3.98 -6.41
N THR A 48 -5.09 4.96 -5.52
CA THR A 48 -4.41 6.23 -5.80
C THR A 48 -3.10 6.28 -5.03
N GLN A 49 -2.04 6.76 -5.68
CA GLN A 49 -0.79 7.07 -5.02
C GLN A 49 -0.88 8.44 -4.33
N ALA A 50 -0.66 8.47 -3.02
CA ALA A 50 -0.93 9.62 -2.16
C ALA A 50 0.11 10.74 -2.26
N TYR A 51 1.39 10.37 -2.34
CA TYR A 51 2.52 11.29 -2.35
C TYR A 51 3.74 10.65 -3.01
N SER A 52 4.71 11.48 -3.40
CA SER A 52 5.96 11.07 -4.07
C SER A 52 5.73 10.14 -5.27
N PRO A 53 4.94 10.55 -6.27
CA PRO A 53 4.68 9.75 -7.48
C PRO A 53 5.96 9.29 -8.18
N GLU A 54 7.03 10.09 -8.10
CA GLU A 54 8.32 9.83 -8.74
C GLU A 54 9.09 8.62 -8.19
N VAL A 55 8.79 8.14 -6.98
CA VAL A 55 9.51 7.00 -6.37
C VAL A 55 8.85 5.64 -6.63
N CYS A 56 7.65 5.63 -7.23
CA CYS A 56 6.96 4.40 -7.58
C CYS A 56 7.02 4.15 -9.09
N HIS A 57 7.26 2.90 -9.47
CA HIS A 57 7.36 2.49 -10.86
C HIS A 57 6.48 1.26 -11.08
N PRO A 58 5.46 1.34 -11.94
CA PRO A 58 4.65 0.17 -12.26
C PRO A 58 5.41 -0.82 -13.15
N GLU A 59 5.42 -2.09 -12.76
CA GLU A 59 5.93 -3.20 -13.55
C GLU A 59 4.82 -4.23 -13.75
N GLY A 60 4.11 -4.08 -14.88
CA GLY A 60 2.88 -4.83 -15.14
C GLY A 60 1.83 -4.50 -14.06
N PRO A 61 1.33 -5.48 -13.30
CA PRO A 61 0.32 -5.25 -12.26
C PRO A 61 0.94 -4.89 -10.89
N THR A 62 2.25 -4.59 -10.87
CA THR A 62 3.04 -4.37 -9.65
C THR A 62 3.41 -2.93 -9.44
N ALA A 63 3.27 -2.44 -8.22
CA ALA A 63 3.89 -1.20 -7.80
C ALA A 63 5.29 -1.48 -7.21
N ILE A 64 6.34 -0.90 -7.80
CA ILE A 64 7.71 -0.97 -7.28
C ILE A 64 8.11 0.36 -6.68
N VAL A 65 8.22 0.41 -5.36
CA VAL A 65 8.69 1.61 -4.66
C VAL A 65 10.21 1.53 -4.50
N LYS A 66 10.94 2.52 -5.04
CA LYS A 66 12.39 2.63 -4.92
C LYS A 66 12.76 3.93 -4.22
N CYS A 67 13.37 3.80 -3.05
CA CYS A 67 13.92 4.96 -2.36
C CYS A 67 15.23 5.40 -3.01
N LEU A 68 15.33 6.69 -3.33
CA LEU A 68 16.54 7.32 -3.87
C LEU A 68 17.54 7.69 -2.76
N GLY A 69 17.08 7.73 -1.51
CA GLY A 69 17.88 8.06 -0.33
C GLY A 69 17.19 7.61 0.95
N ARG A 70 17.68 8.08 2.11
CA ARG A 70 17.12 7.73 3.43
C ARG A 70 16.25 8.84 4.03
N SER A 71 16.21 10.03 3.44
CA SER A 71 15.34 11.11 3.91
C SER A 71 13.89 10.86 3.48
N GLY A 72 12.94 11.42 4.23
CA GLY A 72 11.51 11.35 3.86
C GLY A 72 11.19 12.03 2.52
N GLU A 73 12.03 12.94 2.05
CA GLU A 73 11.91 13.58 0.73
C GLU A 73 12.35 12.66 -0.42
N GLN A 74 13.21 11.68 -0.13
CA GLN A 74 13.81 10.78 -1.12
C GLN A 74 13.31 9.33 -1.00
N CYS A 75 12.43 9.06 -0.04
CA CYS A 75 11.96 7.73 0.29
C CYS A 75 10.59 7.77 0.94
N GLY A 76 9.72 6.89 0.46
CA GLY A 76 8.36 6.75 0.97
C GLY A 76 7.34 7.11 -0.09
N THR A 77 6.28 6.33 -0.11
CA THR A 77 5.04 6.62 -0.81
C THR A 77 3.94 5.82 -0.13
N ARG A 78 2.68 6.10 -0.47
CA ARG A 78 1.52 5.42 0.07
C ARG A 78 0.53 5.22 -1.05
N MET A 79 -0.08 4.03 -1.08
CA MET A 79 -1.19 3.73 -1.96
C MET A 79 -2.46 3.63 -1.11
N GLU A 80 -3.54 4.22 -1.58
CA GLU A 80 -4.83 4.26 -0.89
C GLU A 80 -5.93 3.74 -1.79
N SER A 81 -6.89 3.01 -1.20
CA SER A 81 -8.04 2.52 -1.94
C SER A 81 -8.90 3.69 -2.39
N ASN A 82 -9.36 3.66 -3.64
CA ASN A 82 -10.29 4.64 -4.21
C ASN A 82 -11.70 4.51 -3.61
N SER A 83 -11.95 3.47 -2.82
CA SER A 83 -13.25 3.17 -2.19
C SER A 83 -13.08 2.84 -0.72
N ARG A 84 -14.06 3.24 0.08
CA ARG A 84 -14.19 2.77 1.46
C ARG A 84 -14.60 1.30 1.44
N VAL A 85 -14.02 0.53 2.35
CA VAL A 85 -14.30 -0.89 2.52
C VAL A 85 -14.82 -1.14 3.94
N GLY A 86 -15.62 -2.20 4.11
CA GLY A 86 -16.19 -2.62 5.39
C GLY A 86 -15.72 -4.02 5.78
N PRO A 87 -16.52 -4.78 6.54
CA PRO A 87 -16.21 -6.18 6.88
C PRO A 87 -15.91 -7.04 5.65
N GLY A 88 -15.05 -8.04 5.83
CA GLY A 88 -14.58 -8.93 4.78
C GLY A 88 -13.08 -9.22 4.85
N LEU A 89 -12.61 -10.00 3.88
CA LEU A 89 -11.20 -10.34 3.70
C LEU A 89 -10.51 -9.31 2.80
N HIS A 90 -9.58 -8.55 3.37
CA HIS A 90 -8.80 -7.54 2.67
C HIS A 90 -7.34 -7.95 2.64
N SER A 91 -6.75 -8.05 1.46
CA SER A 91 -5.39 -8.57 1.31
C SER A 91 -4.55 -7.78 0.33
N VAL A 92 -3.24 -7.85 0.55
CA VAL A 92 -2.21 -7.32 -0.34
C VAL A 92 -1.02 -8.28 -0.37
N SER A 93 -0.39 -8.40 -1.53
CA SER A 93 0.86 -9.14 -1.68
C SER A 93 2.04 -8.17 -1.57
N ILE A 94 2.92 -8.40 -0.60
CA ILE A 94 4.08 -7.53 -0.34
C ILE A 94 5.35 -8.39 -0.27
N LYS A 95 6.40 -7.90 -0.93
CA LYS A 95 7.78 -8.29 -0.65
C LYS A 95 8.44 -7.17 0.14
N GLY A 96 8.76 -7.43 1.40
CA GLY A 96 9.28 -6.43 2.33
C GLY A 96 10.65 -5.90 1.89
N ALA A 97 10.90 -4.61 2.10
CA ALA A 97 12.23 -4.05 1.90
C ALA A 97 13.15 -4.48 3.07
N PRO A 98 14.34 -5.06 2.81
CA PRO A 98 15.26 -5.44 3.87
C PRO A 98 16.04 -4.23 4.41
N GLY A 99 16.55 -4.37 5.64
CA GLY A 99 17.49 -3.42 6.25
C GLY A 99 16.88 -2.50 7.32
N PRO A 100 17.72 -1.84 8.13
CA PRO A 100 17.25 -0.95 9.18
C PRO A 100 16.70 0.38 8.62
N GLY A 101 15.66 0.88 9.28
CA GLY A 101 15.07 2.20 8.96
C GLY A 101 14.07 2.19 7.80
N VAL A 102 13.65 1.00 7.32
CA VAL A 102 12.56 0.86 6.35
C VAL A 102 11.46 -0.02 6.93
N VAL A 103 10.21 0.37 6.67
CA VAL A 103 9.02 -0.39 7.05
C VAL A 103 8.10 -0.45 5.83
N SER A 104 7.71 -1.66 5.44
CA SER A 104 6.63 -1.86 4.47
C SER A 104 5.34 -2.08 5.26
N THR A 105 4.33 -1.24 5.04
CA THR A 105 3.09 -1.28 5.83
C THR A 105 1.88 -1.66 4.98
N PHE A 106 0.95 -2.37 5.59
CA PHE A 106 -0.42 -2.55 5.10
C PHE A 106 -1.36 -2.27 6.26
N TYR A 107 -2.26 -1.30 6.06
CA TYR A 107 -3.16 -0.88 7.13
C TYR A 107 -4.55 -0.54 6.61
N MET A 108 -5.52 -0.57 7.52
CA MET A 108 -6.91 -0.15 7.30
C MET A 108 -7.30 0.85 8.38
N SER A 109 -7.99 1.94 8.03
CA SER A 109 -8.41 2.98 8.98
C SER A 109 -9.82 3.49 8.70
N THR A 110 -10.61 3.73 9.74
CA THR A 110 -12.03 4.14 9.60
C THR A 110 -12.23 5.60 9.17
N ASN A 111 -11.27 6.49 9.44
CA ASN A 111 -11.37 7.90 9.09
C ASN A 111 -10.21 8.41 8.21
N GLY A 112 -9.32 7.52 7.75
CA GLY A 112 -8.10 7.92 7.03
C GLY A 112 -7.15 8.77 7.88
N GLY A 113 -7.41 8.86 9.19
CA GLY A 113 -6.73 9.64 10.20
C GLY A 113 -5.39 9.04 10.55
N LEU A 114 -4.55 8.89 9.54
CA LEU A 114 -3.14 9.05 9.79
C LEU A 114 -2.99 10.46 10.37
N TYR A 115 -2.27 10.57 11.48
CA TYR A 115 -1.76 11.82 12.03
C TYR A 115 -2.64 12.62 13.01
N ASP A 116 -3.73 12.09 13.59
CA ASP A 116 -4.27 12.74 14.81
C ASP A 116 -3.36 12.47 16.03
N LYS A 117 -2.26 13.20 16.09
CA LYS A 117 -1.32 13.19 17.22
C LYS A 117 -1.89 13.81 18.49
N SER A 118 -3.04 14.48 18.40
CA SER A 118 -3.70 15.04 19.58
C SER A 118 -4.47 13.98 20.37
N CYS A 119 -4.75 12.82 19.75
CA CYS A 119 -5.53 11.75 20.35
C CYS A 119 -6.89 12.26 20.84
N THR A 120 -7.55 13.11 20.05
CA THR A 120 -8.85 13.69 20.42
C THR A 120 -9.99 13.16 19.55
N HIS A 121 -9.69 12.77 18.32
CA HIS A 121 -10.67 12.14 17.43
C HIS A 121 -10.53 10.62 17.54
N PRO A 122 -11.63 9.88 17.78
CA PRO A 122 -11.55 8.43 17.83
C PRO A 122 -11.44 7.83 16.42
N TRP A 123 -10.59 6.81 16.26
CA TRP A 123 -10.56 5.96 15.07
C TRP A 123 -10.17 4.53 15.41
N VAL A 124 -10.32 3.64 14.44
CA VAL A 124 -9.76 2.29 14.48
C VAL A 124 -8.78 2.17 13.33
N GLU A 125 -7.60 1.64 13.61
CA GLU A 125 -6.56 1.36 12.63
C GLU A 125 -5.98 -0.04 12.87
N LEU A 126 -5.90 -0.83 11.81
CA LEU A 126 -5.34 -2.18 11.81
C LEU A 126 -4.04 -2.15 11.03
N ASP A 127 -2.97 -2.70 11.59
CA ASP A 127 -1.64 -2.61 10.99
C ASP A 127 -0.97 -3.97 10.80
N PHE A 128 -0.30 -4.10 9.67
CA PHE A 128 0.92 -4.86 9.50
C PHE A 128 2.09 -3.90 9.27
N GLU A 129 3.12 -3.97 10.10
CA GLU A 129 4.37 -3.23 9.95
C GLU A 129 5.53 -4.22 9.76
N ILE A 130 5.96 -4.38 8.52
CA ILE A 130 7.04 -5.29 8.12
C ILE A 130 8.35 -4.50 8.14
N MET A 131 9.02 -4.52 9.29
CA MET A 131 10.27 -3.80 9.50
C MET A 131 11.44 -4.55 8.87
N GLY A 132 12.21 -3.88 8.00
CA GLY A 132 13.26 -4.53 7.22
C GLY A 132 14.42 -5.12 8.04
N ASN A 133 14.64 -4.63 9.26
CA ASN A 133 15.63 -5.18 10.20
C ASN A 133 15.13 -6.40 11.00
N GLN A 134 13.84 -6.74 10.87
CA GLN A 134 13.26 -7.94 11.45
C GLN A 134 13.13 -9.08 10.42
N ALA A 135 13.61 -8.86 9.19
CA ALA A 135 13.64 -9.87 8.15
C ALA A 135 14.80 -10.86 8.33
N GLY A 136 14.55 -12.15 8.13
CA GLY A 136 15.56 -13.21 8.16
C GLY A 136 14.91 -14.59 7.97
N ALA A 137 15.65 -15.69 8.18
CA ALA A 137 15.10 -17.06 8.00
C ALA A 137 13.80 -17.31 8.78
N THR A 138 13.58 -16.55 9.85
CA THR A 138 12.29 -16.38 10.52
C THR A 138 12.14 -14.88 10.75
N SER A 139 11.04 -14.30 10.28
CA SER A 139 10.80 -12.86 10.40
C SER A 139 9.82 -12.54 11.51
N LYS A 140 10.01 -11.39 12.15
CA LYS A 140 9.02 -10.81 13.06
C LYS A 140 8.26 -9.68 12.36
N ILE A 141 6.94 -9.68 12.50
CA ILE A 141 6.08 -8.64 11.93
C ILE A 141 5.30 -8.00 13.08
N TRP A 142 5.31 -6.68 13.14
CA TRP A 142 4.53 -5.95 14.13
C TRP A 142 3.10 -5.82 13.62
N THR A 143 2.14 -6.18 14.47
CA THR A 143 0.71 -6.06 14.18
C THR A 143 0.09 -5.18 15.23
N ASN A 144 -0.91 -4.40 14.85
CA ASN A 144 -1.55 -3.51 15.79
C ASN A 144 -3.04 -3.31 15.48
N MET A 145 -3.80 -3.03 16.53
CA MET A 145 -5.15 -2.49 16.46
C MET A 145 -5.17 -1.25 17.34
N LEU A 146 -4.95 -0.08 16.73
CA LEU A 146 -5.15 1.21 17.38
C LEU A 146 -6.64 1.52 17.41
N ARG A 147 -7.11 2.05 18.53
CA ARG A 147 -8.54 2.24 18.81
C ARG A 147 -8.80 3.48 19.65
N GLY A 148 -9.98 4.08 19.46
CA GLY A 148 -10.41 5.27 20.19
C GLY A 148 -9.37 6.40 20.05
N THR A 149 -8.97 6.96 21.18
CA THR A 149 -7.99 8.06 21.28
C THR A 149 -6.57 7.52 21.48
N CYS A 150 -5.97 6.94 20.44
CA CYS A 150 -4.61 6.40 20.43
C CYS A 150 -4.36 5.23 21.42
N GLN A 151 -5.34 4.37 21.66
CA GLN A 151 -5.12 3.17 22.47
C GLN A 151 -4.55 2.06 21.60
N GLU A 152 -3.35 1.62 21.93
CA GLU A 152 -2.64 0.58 21.18
C GLU A 152 -3.00 -0.83 21.66
N ASN A 153 -3.08 -1.77 20.73
CA ASN A 153 -3.14 -3.21 21.02
C ASN A 153 -2.19 -3.91 20.05
N TRP A 154 -0.90 -3.82 20.31
CA TRP A 154 0.13 -4.35 19.43
C TRP A 154 0.59 -5.74 19.86
N LYS A 155 1.03 -6.54 18.89
CA LYS A 155 1.71 -7.83 19.09
C LYS A 155 2.70 -8.08 17.98
N TRP A 156 3.82 -8.71 18.31
CA TRP A 156 4.68 -9.35 17.32
C TRP A 156 4.10 -10.70 16.92
N ILE A 157 3.99 -10.95 15.63
CA ILE A 157 3.84 -12.30 15.07
C ILE A 157 5.19 -12.75 14.49
N THR A 158 5.40 -14.05 14.41
CA THR A 158 6.63 -14.65 13.88
C THR A 158 6.28 -15.59 12.75
N VAL A 159 6.84 -15.36 11.56
CA VAL A 159 6.60 -16.17 10.35
C VAL A 159 7.85 -16.97 9.98
N PRO A 160 7.73 -18.22 9.49
CA PRO A 160 8.84 -19.16 9.32
C PRO A 160 9.63 -18.94 8.01
N PHE A 161 9.70 -17.69 7.54
CA PHE A 161 10.36 -17.32 6.28
C PHE A 161 10.85 -15.88 6.30
N ASP A 162 11.71 -15.55 5.34
CA ASP A 162 12.24 -14.21 5.13
C ASP A 162 11.31 -13.39 4.23
N VAL A 163 10.54 -12.52 4.89
CA VAL A 163 9.60 -11.54 4.27
C VAL A 163 10.22 -10.64 3.19
N SER A 164 11.56 -10.57 3.08
CA SER A 164 12.25 -9.78 2.05
C SER A 164 12.67 -10.56 0.80
N LYS A 165 12.55 -11.89 0.82
CA LYS A 165 13.02 -12.76 -0.28
C LYS A 165 11.98 -13.03 -1.33
N ASP A 166 10.72 -13.12 -0.93
CA ASP A 166 9.61 -13.37 -1.84
C ASP A 166 8.36 -12.59 -1.42
N TYR A 167 7.34 -12.68 -2.25
CA TYR A 167 6.02 -12.19 -1.95
C TYR A 167 5.28 -13.08 -0.98
N HIS A 168 4.65 -12.41 -0.03
CA HIS A 168 3.72 -13.02 0.89
C HIS A 168 2.41 -12.21 0.88
N THR A 169 1.30 -12.91 1.06
CA THR A 169 -0.03 -12.31 1.12
C THR A 169 -0.38 -11.99 2.56
N TYR A 170 -0.53 -10.71 2.87
CA TYR A 170 -0.95 -10.21 4.18
C TYR A 170 -2.42 -9.85 4.09
N ALA A 171 -3.22 -10.32 5.05
CA ALA A 171 -4.65 -10.08 5.04
C ALA A 171 -5.22 -9.77 6.41
N PHE A 172 -6.23 -8.90 6.42
CA PHE A 172 -7.16 -8.77 7.52
C PHE A 172 -8.45 -9.52 7.16
N ASP A 173 -8.88 -10.42 8.03
CA ASP A 173 -10.22 -11.01 7.97
C ASP A 173 -11.09 -10.36 9.06
N ILE A 174 -12.05 -9.54 8.62
CA ILE A 174 -12.90 -8.73 9.50
C ILE A 174 -14.31 -9.30 9.47
N THR A 175 -14.76 -9.81 10.60
CA THR A 175 -16.11 -10.32 10.84
C THR A 175 -16.81 -9.48 11.90
N ALA A 176 -18.10 -9.73 12.12
CA ALA A 176 -18.84 -9.05 13.19
C ALA A 176 -18.26 -9.33 14.60
N ASP A 177 -17.70 -10.51 14.81
CA ASP A 177 -17.23 -10.97 16.13
C ASP A 177 -15.71 -10.95 16.31
N SER A 178 -14.94 -10.81 15.22
CA SER A 178 -13.49 -10.92 15.28
C SER A 178 -12.75 -10.23 14.15
N ILE A 179 -11.50 -9.86 14.43
CA ILE A 179 -10.53 -9.38 13.46
C ILE A 179 -9.31 -10.30 13.51
N SER A 180 -8.90 -10.83 12.37
CA SER A 180 -7.75 -11.73 12.25
C SER A 180 -6.69 -11.19 11.29
N TRP A 181 -5.42 -11.38 11.65
CA TRP A 181 -4.23 -11.10 10.82
C TRP A 181 -3.74 -12.41 10.25
N LEU A 182 -3.74 -12.51 8.92
CA LEU A 182 -3.28 -13.67 8.19
C LEU A 182 -2.03 -13.34 7.38
N VAL A 183 -1.12 -14.31 7.30
CA VAL A 183 -0.02 -14.30 6.35
C VAL A 183 -0.04 -15.61 5.58
N ASP A 184 -0.12 -15.53 4.25
CA ASP A 184 -0.27 -16.66 3.33
C ASP A 184 -1.44 -17.58 3.68
N GLY A 185 -2.56 -16.98 4.12
CA GLY A 185 -3.78 -17.71 4.52
C GLY A 185 -3.70 -18.37 5.90
N VAL A 186 -2.56 -18.28 6.60
CA VAL A 186 -2.42 -18.77 7.98
C VAL A 186 -2.74 -17.66 8.96
N VAL A 187 -3.62 -17.92 9.93
CA VAL A 187 -3.97 -16.98 11.00
C VAL A 187 -2.85 -16.94 12.04
N TYR A 188 -2.25 -15.76 12.25
CA TYR A 188 -1.21 -15.56 13.26
C TYR A 188 -1.70 -14.80 14.49
N ARG A 189 -2.79 -14.05 14.35
CA ARG A 189 -3.38 -13.28 15.44
C ARG A 189 -4.88 -13.12 15.19
N THR A 190 -5.67 -13.27 16.25
CA THR A 190 -7.09 -12.95 16.26
C THR A 190 -7.42 -12.16 17.51
N VAL A 191 -8.33 -11.20 17.38
CA VAL A 191 -8.95 -10.49 18.50
C VAL A 191 -10.47 -10.63 18.39
N SER A 192 -11.12 -10.80 19.54
CA SER A 192 -12.59 -10.75 19.65
C SER A 192 -13.02 -9.29 19.74
N THR A 193 -13.93 -8.85 18.86
CA THR A 193 -14.45 -7.46 18.91
C THR A 193 -15.28 -7.20 20.16
N LYS A 194 -15.77 -8.24 20.83
CA LYS A 194 -16.51 -8.13 22.11
C LYS A 194 -15.66 -7.60 23.26
N ASP A 195 -14.34 -7.77 23.18
CA ASP A 195 -13.41 -7.25 24.19
C ASP A 195 -13.18 -5.72 24.01
N PHE A 196 -13.75 -5.14 22.95
CA PHE A 196 -13.38 -3.86 22.37
C PHE A 196 -14.64 -3.08 21.93
N PRO A 197 -15.42 -2.52 22.88
CA PRO A 197 -16.78 -2.00 22.63
C PRO A 197 -16.87 -0.75 21.74
N ASP A 198 -15.75 -0.14 21.39
CA ASP A 198 -15.54 1.02 20.52
C ASP A 198 -14.94 0.63 19.15
N VAL A 199 -14.80 -0.66 18.87
CA VAL A 199 -14.51 -1.20 17.54
C VAL A 199 -15.82 -1.67 16.92
N HIS A 200 -16.23 -1.00 15.84
CA HIS A 200 -17.50 -1.20 15.14
C HIS A 200 -17.29 -1.33 13.63
#